data_AF-A0A3D3CJ94-F1
#
_entry.id   AF-A0A3D3CJ94-F1
#
_cell.length_a   1.000
_cell.length_b   1.000
_cell.length_c   1.000
_cell.angle_alpha   90.00
_cell.angle_beta   90.00
_cell.angle_gamma   90.00
#
_symmetry.space_group_name_H-M   'P 1'
#
loop_
_entity.id
_entity.type
_entity.pdbx_description
1 polymer ?
#
loop_
_entity_poly.entity_id
_entity_poly.type
_entity_poly.pdbx_seq_one_letter_code
_entity_poly.pdbx_strand_id
1 'polypeptide(L)' 'LLSKIALGPRKLTVVADSGNGTAGPWVGPFLEGLGCNVISLYDEPDGSFPNHHPDPQKRENLRSLA' A
#
# COMPACT_ATOMS: atom_id res chain seq x y z
N LEU A 1 6.73 -1.53 15.95
CA LEU A 1 7.18 -0.51 14.96
C LEU A 1 6.52 0.84 15.24
N LEU A 2 5.19 0.90 15.34
CA LEU A 2 4.45 2.14 15.64
C LEU A 2 4.89 2.86 16.92
N SER A 3 5.37 2.13 17.94
CA SER A 3 5.93 2.74 19.17
C SER A 3 7.35 3.29 19.03
N LYS A 4 8.03 3.04 17.91
CA LYS A 4 9.45 3.38 17.69
C LYS A 4 9.66 4.38 16.53
N ILE A 5 8.66 4.55 15.68
CA ILE A 5 8.73 5.40 14.50
C ILE A 5 7.60 6.42 14.59
N ALA A 6 7.95 7.69 14.49
CA ALA A 6 7.02 8.79 14.37
C ALA A 6 7.35 9.58 13.10
N LEU A 7 6.33 9.88 12.31
CA LEU A 7 6.45 10.81 11.20
C LEU A 7 6.51 12.25 11.74
N GLY A 8 7.03 13.16 10.93
CA GLY A 8 7.02 14.59 11.26
C GLY A 8 5.61 15.18 11.35
N PRO A 9 5.47 16.48 11.65
CA PRO A 9 4.16 17.11 11.90
C PRO A 9 3.23 17.16 10.68
N ARG A 10 3.75 16.88 9.48
CA ARG A 10 2.96 16.89 8.24
C ARG A 10 2.21 15.57 8.08
N LYS A 11 0.88 15.63 7.98
CA LYS A 11 0.06 14.48 7.60
C LYS A 11 0.30 14.11 6.14
N LEU A 12 0.88 12.93 5.88
CA LEU A 12 1.13 12.44 4.54
C LEU A 12 -0.14 11.82 3.95
N THR A 13 -0.36 12.01 2.65
CA THR A 13 -1.30 11.21 1.88
C THR A 13 -0.49 10.19 1.08
N VAL A 14 -0.84 8.91 1.20
CA VAL A 14 -0.09 7.79 0.63
C VAL A 14 -1.04 6.93 -0.18
N VAL A 15 -0.69 6.64 -1.43
CA VAL A 15 -1.33 5.57 -2.19
C VAL A 15 -0.53 4.29 -1.93
N ALA A 16 -1.20 3.23 -1.48
CA ALA A 16 -0.60 1.93 -1.22
C ALA A 16 -1.19 0.90 -2.18
N ASP A 17 -0.35 0.30 -3.00
CA ASP A 17 -0.75 -0.71 -3.98
C ASP A 17 -0.19 -2.07 -3.57
N SER A 18 -1.09 -3.00 -3.26
CA SER A 18 -0.76 -4.36 -2.84
C SER A 18 -0.81 -5.38 -3.96
N GLY A 19 -1.29 -5.02 -5.16
CA GLY A 19 -1.40 -5.90 -6.33
C GLY A 19 -2.10 -7.24 -6.03
N ASN A 20 -3.14 -7.24 -5.17
CA ASN A 20 -3.83 -8.44 -4.66
C ASN A 20 -2.93 -9.43 -3.91
N GLY A 21 -1.76 -8.99 -3.45
CA GLY A 21 -0.81 -9.78 -2.70
C GLY A 21 -1.12 -9.83 -1.20
N THR A 22 -0.25 -10.52 -0.46
CA THR A 22 -0.39 -10.74 0.98
C THR A 22 -0.23 -9.49 1.84
N ALA A 23 0.29 -8.39 1.27
CA ALA A 23 0.47 -7.12 1.96
C ALA A 23 -0.85 -6.37 2.20
N GLY A 24 -1.89 -6.65 1.41
CA GLY A 24 -3.12 -5.86 1.38
C GLY A 24 -3.81 -5.67 2.72
N PRO A 25 -4.09 -6.75 3.49
CA PRO A 25 -4.73 -6.63 4.81
C PRO A 25 -3.92 -5.86 5.86
N TRP A 26 -2.63 -5.57 5.59
CA TRP A 26 -1.69 -5.02 6.57
C TRP A 26 -1.21 -3.61 6.25
N VAL A 27 -1.02 -3.26 4.97
CA VAL A 27 -0.35 -2.02 4.58
C VAL A 27 -1.15 -0.77 4.97
N GLY A 28 -2.46 -0.79 4.72
CA GLY A 28 -3.38 0.30 5.09
C GLY A 28 -3.37 0.56 6.60
N PRO A 29 -3.76 -0.42 7.44
CA PRO A 29 -3.79 -0.25 8.90
C PRO A 29 -2.43 0.16 9.49
N PHE A 30 -1.33 -0.34 8.94
CA PHE A 30 0.01 0.04 9.40
C PHE A 30 0.32 1.52 9.11
N LEU A 31 0.06 1.99 7.89
CA LEU A 31 0.31 3.37 7.49
C LEU A 31 -0.66 4.35 8.17
N GLU A 32 -1.92 3.97 8.35
CA GLU A 32 -2.90 4.73 9.14
C GLU A 32 -2.46 4.84 10.62
N GLY A 33 -1.93 3.75 11.18
CA GLY A 33 -1.34 3.73 12.52
C GLY A 33 -0.12 4.64 12.67
N LEU A 34 0.56 4.99 11.57
CA LEU A 34 1.63 6.01 11.53
C LEU A 34 1.09 7.44 11.32
N GLY A 35 -0.23 7.61 11.16
CA GLY A 35 -0.90 8.89 11.00
C GLY A 35 -1.11 9.34 9.55
N CYS A 36 -0.89 8.48 8.55
CA CYS A 36 -1.12 8.81 7.15
C CYS A 36 -2.62 8.84 6.79
N ASN A 37 -2.98 9.59 5.75
CA ASN A 37 -4.20 9.35 4.97
C ASN A 37 -3.84 8.33 3.89
N VAL A 38 -4.47 7.16 3.88
CA VAL A 38 -4.11 6.08 2.95
C VAL A 38 -5.19 5.90 1.89
N ILE A 39 -4.77 5.77 0.64
CA ILE A 39 -5.60 5.37 -0.50
C ILE A 39 -5.12 3.98 -0.90
N SER A 40 -5.92 2.97 -0.60
CA SER A 40 -5.60 1.57 -0.89
C SER A 40 -5.97 1.17 -2.31
N LEU A 41 -5.07 0.45 -2.98
CA LEU A 41 -5.28 -0.18 -4.27
C LEU A 41 -5.05 -1.69 -4.15
N TYR A 42 -6.05 -2.46 -4.60
CA TYR A 42 -5.96 -3.91 -4.75
C TYR A 42 -5.56 -4.66 -3.46
N ASP A 43 -6.11 -4.25 -2.31
CA ASP A 43 -5.76 -4.82 -1.00
C ASP A 43 -6.44 -6.17 -0.69
N GLU A 44 -7.49 -6.55 -1.41
CA GLU A 44 -8.11 -7.87 -1.25
C GLU A 44 -7.20 -8.94 -1.88
N PRO A 45 -6.69 -9.91 -1.09
CA PRO A 45 -5.79 -10.94 -1.60
C PRO A 45 -6.49 -11.87 -2.59
N ASP A 46 -5.90 -12.01 -3.78
CA ASP A 46 -6.38 -12.91 -4.83
C ASP A 46 -5.17 -13.47 -5.59
N GLY A 47 -4.95 -14.78 -5.49
CA GLY A 47 -3.82 -15.47 -6.11
C GLY A 47 -3.87 -15.55 -7.65
N SER A 48 -4.97 -15.13 -8.27
CA SER A 48 -5.07 -14.96 -9.73
C SER A 48 -4.52 -13.61 -10.22
N PHE A 49 -4.25 -12.66 -9.31
CA PHE A 49 -3.74 -11.32 -9.59
C PHE A 49 -4.51 -10.58 -10.70
N PRO A 50 -5.83 -10.37 -10.52
CA PRO A 50 -6.71 -9.88 -11.59
C PRO A 50 -6.38 -8.44 -12.05
N ASN A 51 -5.69 -7.65 -11.22
CA ASN A 51 -5.31 -6.27 -11.56
C ASN A 51 -3.91 -6.21 -12.19
N HIS A 52 -2.89 -6.62 -11.45
CA HIS A 52 -1.54 -6.86 -11.94
C HIS A 52 -0.78 -7.74 -10.96
N HIS A 53 0.32 -8.34 -11.41
CA HIS A 53 1.20 -9.08 -10.52
C HIS A 53 1.82 -8.13 -9.47
N PRO A 54 1.98 -8.54 -8.20
CA PRO A 54 2.57 -7.71 -7.14
C PRO A 54 4.11 -7.65 -7.27
N ASP A 55 4.61 -7.24 -8.44
CA ASP A 55 6.03 -7.02 -8.73
C ASP A 55 6.28 -5.54 -9.05
N PRO A 56 6.68 -4.73 -8.06
CA PRO A 56 6.92 -3.30 -8.25
C PRO A 56 8.17 -2.98 -9.09
N GLN A 57 8.99 -3.98 -9.45
CA GLN A 57 10.16 -3.77 -10.32
C GLN A 57 9.76 -3.58 -11.78
N LYS A 58 8.57 -4.05 -12.17
CA LYS A 58 8.02 -3.89 -13.52
C LYS A 58 7.22 -2.60 -13.61
N ARG A 59 7.67 -1.69 -14.47
CA ARG A 59 7.01 -0.39 -14.70
C ARG A 59 5.54 -0.52 -15.08
N GLU A 60 5.16 -1.58 -15.80
CA GLU A 60 3.77 -1.82 -16.18
C GLU A 60 2.83 -1.99 -14.99
N ASN A 61 3.33 -2.49 -13.85
CA ASN A 61 2.57 -2.69 -12.62
C ASN A 61 2.40 -1.39 -11.81
N LEU A 62 3.08 -0.30 -12.20
CA LEU A 62 3.00 1.01 -11.53
C LEU A 62 2.02 1.98 -12.20
N ARG A 63 1.31 1.54 -13.25
CA ARG A 63 0.42 2.41 -14.04
C ARG A 63 -0.71 3.02 -13.21
N SER A 64 -1.18 2.32 -12.19
CA SER A 64 -2.22 2.80 -11.28
C SER A 64 -1.73 3.87 -10.30
N LEU A 65 -0.41 4.11 -10.23
CA LEU A 65 0.24 5.10 -9.36
C LEU A 65 0.70 6.37 -10.11
N ALA A 66 0.43 6.47 -11.42
CA ALA A 66 0.86 7.56 -12.28
C ALA A 66 -0.07 8.78 -12.24
#